data_AF-A0A348VXF5-F1
#
_entry.id   AF-A0A348VXF5-F1
#
_cell.length_a   1.000
_cell.length_b   1.000
_cell.length_c   1.000
_cell.angle_alpha   90.00
_cell.angle_beta   90.00
_cell.angle_gamma   90.00
#
_symmetry.space_group_name_H-M   'P 1'
#
loop_
_entity.id
_entity.type
_entity.pdbx_description
1 polymer ?
#
loop_
_entity_poly.entity_id
_entity_poly.type
_entity_poly.pdbx_seq_one_letter_code
_entity_poly.pdbx_strand_id
1 'polypeptide(L)'
;MVHGELWTLKELFVLPNEYIYWSVQIVMYPFMTGLVAGAFVLSSLYHVFGIEKLKDMARFALVFSFALLFAAPMPIVLHLQFPFRGINVFMTPHFTSAIAAFGIVFFTYGAIVASELWFLYRKHFVEVALAFREIKDKSALQSLQYLLFTALTLGAWDVSHEALEADERAVKKLAGAGIPVACF
;
A
#
# COMPACT_ATOMS: atom_id res chain seq x y z
N MET A 1 -19.71 18.85 -24.29
CA MET A 1 -18.40 18.20 -24.44
C MET A 1 -18.14 17.39 -23.18
N VAL A 2 -18.28 16.08 -23.27
CA VAL A 2 -17.92 15.17 -22.17
C VAL A 2 -16.40 15.02 -22.20
N HIS A 3 -15.72 15.23 -21.07
CA HIS A 3 -14.29 14.89 -20.94
C HIS A 3 -14.08 13.43 -21.39
N GLY A 4 -13.42 13.22 -22.54
CA GLY A 4 -13.20 11.88 -23.10
C GLY A 4 -13.51 11.72 -24.60
N GLU A 5 -14.13 12.70 -25.27
CA GLU A 5 -14.51 12.60 -26.71
C GLU A 5 -13.34 12.23 -27.65
N LEU A 6 -12.10 12.66 -27.36
CA LEU A 6 -10.92 12.31 -28.16
C LEU A 6 -10.39 10.88 -27.92
N TRP A 7 -10.60 10.33 -26.72
CA TRP A 7 -10.12 8.99 -26.34
C TRP A 7 -11.18 7.90 -26.58
N THR A 8 -12.39 8.32 -26.92
CA THR A 8 -13.53 7.48 -27.29
C THR A 8 -13.85 7.57 -28.77
N LEU A 9 -12.95 8.17 -29.58
CA LEU A 9 -12.97 8.04 -31.02
C LEU A 9 -13.10 6.55 -31.34
N LYS A 10 -14.26 6.19 -31.90
CA LYS A 10 -14.73 4.82 -32.16
C LYS A 10 -13.92 4.18 -33.30
N GLU A 11 -12.60 4.18 -33.18
CA GLU A 11 -11.73 3.44 -34.07
C GLU A 11 -11.73 1.99 -33.59
N LEU A 12 -12.76 1.28 -34.06
CA LEU A 12 -12.96 -0.17 -34.04
C LEU A 12 -13.59 -0.75 -32.74
N PHE A 13 -14.67 -1.52 -32.95
CA PHE A 13 -15.32 -2.46 -32.00
C PHE A 13 -16.44 -1.97 -31.06
N VAL A 14 -17.03 -0.79 -31.24
CA VAL A 14 -18.21 -0.36 -30.44
C VAL A 14 -19.40 -0.03 -31.34
N LEU A 15 -20.60 -0.45 -30.93
CA LEU A 15 -21.83 -0.19 -31.70
C LEU A 15 -22.12 1.32 -31.80
N PRO A 16 -22.85 1.77 -32.84
CA PRO A 16 -23.14 3.20 -33.05
C PRO A 16 -23.87 3.86 -31.87
N ASN A 17 -24.70 3.09 -31.15
CA ASN A 17 -25.52 3.51 -30.01
C ASN A 17 -24.87 3.31 -28.63
N GLU A 18 -23.65 2.79 -28.55
CA GLU A 18 -22.96 2.54 -27.28
C GLU A 18 -21.96 3.66 -26.94
N TYR A 19 -21.82 3.92 -25.64
CA TYR A 19 -20.89 4.89 -25.07
C TYR A 19 -19.89 4.17 -24.16
N ILE A 20 -18.61 4.52 -24.29
CA ILE A 20 -17.55 4.02 -23.41
C ILE A 20 -17.45 4.95 -22.20
N TYR A 21 -18.00 4.51 -21.06
CA TYR A 21 -17.95 5.29 -19.81
C TYR A 21 -16.65 5.08 -19.03
N TRP A 22 -16.04 3.90 -19.19
CA TRP A 22 -14.79 3.53 -18.53
C TRP A 22 -13.64 3.71 -19.50
N SER A 23 -12.92 4.81 -19.31
CA SER A 23 -11.72 5.13 -20.08
C SER A 23 -10.49 4.43 -19.50
N VAL A 24 -9.33 4.69 -20.09
CA VAL A 24 -8.04 4.09 -19.70
C VAL A 24 -7.76 4.18 -18.19
N GLN A 25 -8.23 5.22 -17.50
CA GLN A 25 -8.08 5.37 -16.05
C GLN A 25 -8.67 4.18 -15.28
N ILE A 26 -9.85 3.71 -15.67
CA ILE A 26 -10.49 2.54 -15.04
C ILE A 26 -9.73 1.25 -15.39
N VAL A 27 -9.07 1.17 -16.55
CA VAL A 27 -8.21 0.02 -16.90
C VAL A 27 -6.92 0.01 -16.07
N MET A 28 -6.31 1.18 -15.89
CA MET A 28 -5.08 1.34 -15.11
C MET A 28 -5.27 0.97 -13.65
N TYR A 29 -6.47 1.19 -13.09
CA TYR A 29 -6.76 0.92 -11.69
C TYR A 29 -6.58 -0.58 -11.33
N PRO A 30 -7.32 -1.54 -11.91
CA PRO A 30 -7.12 -2.98 -11.66
C PRO A 30 -5.73 -3.47 -12.04
N PHE A 31 -5.11 -2.90 -13.08
CA PHE A 31 -3.74 -3.24 -13.45
C PHE A 31 -2.76 -2.89 -12.31
N MET A 32 -2.86 -1.68 -11.76
CA MET A 32 -1.99 -1.24 -10.66
C MET A 32 -2.31 -1.98 -9.35
N THR A 33 -3.59 -2.20 -9.02
CA THR A 33 -3.95 -2.99 -7.83
C THR A 33 -3.54 -4.46 -7.96
N GLY A 34 -3.56 -5.01 -9.17
CA GLY A 34 -3.01 -6.34 -9.46
C GLY A 34 -1.50 -6.41 -9.23
N LEU A 35 -0.75 -5.36 -9.60
CA LEU A 35 0.68 -5.26 -9.28
C LEU A 35 0.93 -5.17 -7.76
N VAL A 36 0.10 -4.41 -7.04
CA VAL A 36 0.13 -4.33 -5.57
C VAL A 36 -0.04 -5.73 -4.95
N ALA A 37 -1.09 -6.45 -5.34
CA ALA A 37 -1.37 -7.80 -4.84
C ALA A 37 -0.25 -8.79 -5.20
N GLY A 38 0.23 -8.77 -6.45
CA GLY A 38 1.33 -9.63 -6.89
C GLY A 38 2.63 -9.40 -6.13
N ALA A 39 2.99 -8.14 -5.87
CA ALA A 39 4.19 -7.78 -5.11
C ALA A 39 4.08 -8.26 -3.64
N PHE A 40 2.91 -8.15 -3.02
CA PHE A 40 2.71 -8.66 -1.67
C PHE A 40 2.72 -10.17 -1.58
N VAL A 41 2.10 -10.88 -2.53
CA VAL A 41 2.16 -12.35 -2.57
C VAL A 41 3.62 -12.80 -2.71
N LEU A 42 4.41 -12.13 -3.54
CA LEU A 42 5.85 -12.39 -3.67
C LEU A 42 6.59 -12.19 -2.34
N SER A 43 6.23 -11.18 -1.55
CA SER A 43 6.77 -10.98 -0.21
C SER A 43 6.36 -12.11 0.75
N SER A 44 5.10 -12.51 0.71
CA SER A 44 4.53 -13.58 1.54
C SER A 44 5.16 -14.95 1.25
N LEU A 45 5.63 -15.21 0.03
CA LEU A 45 6.37 -16.44 -0.31
C LEU A 45 7.62 -16.65 0.55
N TYR A 46 8.30 -15.58 0.94
CA TYR A 46 9.41 -15.67 1.88
C TYR A 46 8.90 -15.78 3.32
N HIS A 47 8.05 -14.85 3.77
CA HIS A 47 7.66 -14.75 5.17
C HIS A 47 6.82 -15.94 5.65
N VAL A 48 5.88 -16.43 4.84
CA VAL A 48 4.95 -17.53 5.19
C VAL A 48 5.52 -18.89 4.79
N PHE A 49 6.01 -19.01 3.55
CA PHE A 49 6.46 -20.30 3.00
C PHE A 49 7.96 -20.57 3.16
N GLY A 50 8.73 -19.62 3.69
CA GLY A 50 10.14 -19.82 4.04
C GLY A 50 11.10 -19.94 2.85
N ILE A 51 10.73 -19.42 1.67
CA ILE A 51 11.57 -19.52 0.47
C ILE A 51 12.75 -18.54 0.57
N GLU A 52 13.86 -18.98 1.15
CA GLU A 52 15.04 -18.13 1.44
C GLU A 52 15.64 -17.44 0.20
N LYS A 53 15.56 -18.08 -0.97
CA LYS A 53 16.03 -17.51 -2.24
C LYS A 53 15.35 -16.18 -2.62
N LEU A 54 14.19 -15.89 -2.04
CA LEU A 54 13.40 -14.70 -2.30
C LEU A 54 13.57 -13.62 -1.22
N LYS A 55 14.40 -13.82 -0.20
CA LYS A 55 14.50 -12.91 0.95
C LYS A 55 14.73 -11.44 0.58
N ASP A 56 15.69 -11.17 -0.30
CA ASP A 56 16.01 -9.79 -0.72
C ASP A 56 14.89 -9.21 -1.58
N MET A 57 14.31 -10.03 -2.45
CA MET A 57 13.18 -9.65 -3.29
C MET A 57 11.92 -9.39 -2.45
N ALA A 58 11.68 -10.15 -1.38
CA ALA A 58 10.49 -10.06 -0.55
C ALA A 58 10.40 -8.73 0.20
N ARG A 59 11.54 -8.24 0.72
CA ARG A 59 11.61 -6.92 1.36
C ARG A 59 11.34 -5.80 0.35
N PHE A 60 11.99 -5.87 -0.81
CA PHE A 60 11.76 -4.90 -1.89
C PHE A 60 10.29 -4.93 -2.36
N ALA A 61 9.73 -6.11 -2.57
CA ALA A 61 8.36 -6.29 -3.03
C ALA A 61 7.34 -5.76 -2.03
N LEU A 62 7.58 -5.88 -0.72
CA LEU A 62 6.73 -5.30 0.32
C LEU A 62 6.73 -3.77 0.27
N VAL A 63 7.92 -3.15 0.18
CA VAL A 63 8.07 -1.69 0.04
C VAL A 63 7.42 -1.21 -1.27
N PHE A 64 7.62 -1.94 -2.35
CA PHE A 64 7.05 -1.63 -3.66
C PHE A 64 5.52 -1.72 -3.65
N SER A 65 4.96 -2.77 -3.03
CA SER A 65 3.52 -2.92 -2.80
C SER A 65 2.97 -1.73 -2.00
N PHE A 66 3.65 -1.35 -0.92
CA PHE A 66 3.26 -0.19 -0.10
C PHE A 66 3.28 1.13 -0.88
N ALA A 67 4.31 1.36 -1.69
CA ALA A 67 4.38 2.56 -2.53
C ALA A 67 3.26 2.60 -3.58
N LEU A 68 2.98 1.47 -4.22
CA LEU A 68 1.91 1.37 -5.21
C LEU A 68 0.51 1.55 -4.61
N LEU A 69 0.30 1.28 -3.31
CA LEU A 69 -0.99 1.54 -2.66
C LEU A 69 -1.43 3.01 -2.71
N PHE A 70 -0.49 3.96 -2.77
CA PHE A 70 -0.84 5.37 -2.92
C PHE A 70 -1.05 5.76 -4.39
N ALA A 71 -0.35 5.10 -5.31
CA ALA A 71 -0.44 5.39 -6.74
C ALA A 71 -1.66 4.73 -7.39
N ALA A 72 -2.02 3.51 -6.98
CA ALA A 72 -3.12 2.73 -7.53
C ALA A 72 -4.50 3.41 -7.50
N PRO A 73 -4.91 4.18 -6.47
CA PRO A 73 -6.19 4.88 -6.49
C PRO A 73 -6.17 6.18 -7.32
N MET A 74 -5.01 6.67 -7.76
CA MET A 74 -4.95 7.94 -8.52
C MET A 74 -5.78 7.91 -9.82
N PRO A 75 -5.74 6.86 -10.65
CA PRO A 75 -6.58 6.78 -11.84
C PRO A 75 -8.09 6.87 -11.53
N ILE A 76 -8.59 6.20 -10.49
CA ILE A 76 -10.03 6.24 -10.16
C ILE A 76 -10.44 7.62 -9.62
N VAL A 77 -9.57 8.27 -8.84
CA VAL A 77 -9.82 9.65 -8.37
C VAL A 77 -9.87 10.63 -9.54
N LEU A 78 -8.98 10.48 -10.52
CA LEU A 78 -8.95 11.32 -11.73
C LEU A 78 -10.08 10.99 -12.71
N HIS A 79 -10.68 9.80 -12.63
CA HIS A 79 -11.85 9.42 -13.41
C HIS A 79 -13.15 10.03 -12.85
N LEU A 80 -13.21 10.31 -11.54
CA LEU A 80 -14.35 10.99 -10.93
C LEU A 80 -14.52 12.40 -11.51
N GLN A 81 -15.75 12.73 -11.93
CA GLN A 81 -16.10 14.08 -12.38
C GLN A 81 -15.92 15.14 -11.27
N PHE A 82 -16.09 14.72 -10.01
CA PHE A 82 -15.88 15.55 -8.82
C PHE A 82 -14.94 14.82 -7.84
N PRO A 83 -13.60 14.90 -8.03
CA PRO A 83 -12.63 14.09 -7.30
C PRO A 83 -12.71 14.29 -5.77
N PHE A 84 -12.98 15.51 -5.32
CA PHE A 84 -13.10 15.82 -3.89
C PHE A 84 -14.31 15.16 -3.20
N ARG A 85 -15.30 14.67 -3.97
CA ARG A 85 -16.43 13.91 -3.41
C ARG A 85 -16.14 12.42 -3.26
N GLY A 86 -14.98 11.94 -3.72
CA GLY A 86 -14.58 10.53 -3.59
C GLY A 86 -14.53 10.04 -2.14
N ILE A 87 -14.28 10.93 -1.17
CA ILE A 87 -14.29 10.60 0.26
C ILE A 87 -15.64 10.05 0.76
N ASN A 88 -16.75 10.38 0.10
CA ASN A 88 -18.08 9.90 0.48
C ASN A 88 -18.21 8.38 0.33
N VAL A 89 -17.42 7.76 -0.56
CA VAL A 89 -17.37 6.30 -0.72
C VAL A 89 -16.93 5.63 0.59
N PHE A 90 -16.07 6.30 1.37
CA PHE A 90 -15.56 5.79 2.65
C PHE A 90 -16.42 6.21 3.84
N MET A 91 -16.97 7.43 3.82
CA MET A 91 -17.77 7.96 4.94
C MET A 91 -19.20 7.42 4.95
N THR A 92 -19.79 7.19 3.78
CA THR A 92 -21.16 6.68 3.62
C THR A 92 -21.19 5.56 2.57
N PRO A 93 -20.56 4.40 2.86
CA PRO A 93 -20.45 3.32 1.89
C PRO A 93 -21.81 2.66 1.65
N HIS A 94 -22.12 2.38 0.39
CA HIS A 94 -23.22 1.49 0.02
C HIS A 94 -22.65 0.09 -0.19
N PHE A 95 -22.95 -0.85 0.71
CA PHE A 95 -22.31 -2.18 0.72
C PHE A 95 -22.62 -3.08 -0.48
N THR A 96 -23.64 -2.75 -1.29
CA THR A 96 -23.89 -3.47 -2.55
C THR A 96 -23.04 -2.93 -3.72
N SER A 97 -22.31 -1.82 -3.52
CA SER A 97 -21.44 -1.25 -4.56
C SER A 97 -20.08 -1.93 -4.53
N ALA A 98 -19.67 -2.46 -5.69
CA ALA A 98 -18.34 -3.05 -5.87
C ALA A 98 -17.21 -2.05 -5.55
N ILE A 99 -17.37 -0.77 -5.91
CA ILE A 99 -16.38 0.29 -5.65
C ILE A 99 -16.22 0.53 -4.14
N ALA A 100 -17.33 0.51 -3.39
CA ALA A 100 -17.29 0.69 -1.93
C ALA A 100 -16.65 -0.52 -1.23
N ALA A 101 -17.04 -1.73 -1.64
CA ALA A 101 -16.45 -2.97 -1.13
C ALA A 101 -14.94 -3.04 -1.39
N PHE A 102 -14.52 -2.74 -2.62
CA PHE A 102 -13.12 -2.72 -2.99
C PHE A 102 -12.33 -1.64 -2.22
N GLY A 103 -12.95 -0.49 -1.96
CA GLY A 103 -12.38 0.53 -1.09
C GLY A 103 -12.04 0.02 0.31
N ILE A 104 -12.96 -0.74 0.93
CA ILE A 104 -12.75 -1.34 2.27
C ILE A 104 -11.63 -2.38 2.23
N VAL A 105 -11.62 -3.25 1.22
CA VAL A 105 -10.58 -4.28 1.04
C VAL A 105 -9.22 -3.63 0.85
N PHE A 106 -9.14 -2.62 -0.01
CA PHE A 106 -7.92 -1.88 -0.30
C PHE A 106 -7.33 -1.21 0.95
N PHE A 107 -8.16 -0.59 1.78
CA PHE A 107 -7.72 0.00 3.05
C PHE A 107 -7.28 -1.05 4.06
N THR A 108 -8.03 -2.15 4.19
CA THR A 108 -7.70 -3.26 5.08
C THR A 108 -6.34 -3.85 4.69
N TYR A 109 -6.16 -4.10 3.39
CA TYR A 109 -4.92 -4.55 2.82
C TYR A 109 -3.78 -3.56 3.09
N GLY A 110 -4.01 -2.27 2.87
CA GLY A 110 -3.00 -1.24 3.15
C GLY A 110 -2.59 -1.18 4.61
N ALA A 111 -3.52 -1.41 5.55
CA ALA A 111 -3.21 -1.51 6.97
C ALA A 111 -2.35 -2.75 7.28
N ILE A 112 -2.63 -3.90 6.64
CA ILE A 112 -1.81 -5.11 6.79
C ILE A 112 -0.38 -4.87 6.27
N VAL A 113 -0.25 -4.36 5.05
CA VAL A 113 1.07 -4.07 4.43
C VAL A 113 1.85 -3.05 5.25
N ALA A 114 1.21 -1.97 5.68
CA ALA A 114 1.86 -0.95 6.52
C ALA A 114 2.35 -1.53 7.86
N SER A 115 1.53 -2.39 8.48
CA SER A 115 1.89 -3.06 9.73
C SER A 115 3.05 -4.03 9.54
N GLU A 116 3.01 -4.84 8.50
CA GLU A 116 4.09 -5.78 8.15
C GLU A 116 5.41 -5.04 7.90
N LEU A 117 5.35 -3.96 7.13
CA LEU A 117 6.49 -3.10 6.85
C LEU A 117 7.04 -2.47 8.13
N TRP A 118 6.16 -2.02 9.03
CA TRP A 118 6.56 -1.45 10.31
C TRP A 118 7.30 -2.48 11.18
N PHE A 119 6.76 -3.69 11.37
CA PHE A 119 7.43 -4.75 12.14
C PHE A 119 8.77 -5.15 11.51
N LEU A 120 8.84 -5.23 10.18
CA LEU A 120 10.06 -5.57 9.46
C LEU A 120 11.18 -4.52 9.66
N TYR A 121 10.84 -3.23 9.70
CA TYR A 121 11.79 -2.13 9.81
C TYR A 121 11.91 -1.54 11.23
N ARG A 122 11.15 -2.04 12.21
CA ARG A 122 11.11 -1.50 13.59
C ARG A 122 12.50 -1.36 14.21
N LYS A 123 13.30 -2.43 14.13
CA LYS A 123 14.69 -2.44 14.62
C LYS A 123 15.52 -1.31 13.97
N HIS A 124 15.41 -1.16 12.66
CA HIS A 124 16.14 -0.14 11.92
C HIS A 124 15.72 1.27 12.35
N PHE A 125 14.42 1.52 12.59
CA PHE A 125 13.94 2.81 13.07
C PHE A 125 14.52 3.16 14.44
N VAL A 126 14.58 2.19 15.35
CA VAL A 126 15.16 2.36 16.69
C VAL A 126 16.66 2.64 16.60
N GLU A 127 17.42 1.84 15.84
CA GLU A 127 18.87 2.02 15.68
C GLU A 127 19.22 3.40 15.12
N VAL A 128 18.49 3.85 14.09
CA VAL A 128 18.71 5.17 13.47
C VAL A 128 18.31 6.29 14.43
N ALA A 129 17.19 6.17 15.14
CA ALA A 129 16.78 7.16 16.13
C ALA A 129 17.78 7.29 17.29
N LEU A 130 18.34 6.17 17.78
CA LEU A 130 19.39 6.17 18.81
C LEU A 130 20.69 6.80 18.30
N ALA A 131 21.11 6.48 17.07
CA ALA A 131 22.30 7.09 16.46
C ALA A 131 22.16 8.62 16.34
N PHE A 132 20.98 9.12 15.93
CA PHE A 132 20.73 10.56 15.90
C PHE A 132 20.66 11.17 17.30
N ARG A 133 20.17 10.44 18.31
CA ARG A 133 20.10 10.93 19.69
C ARG A 133 21.46 11.34 20.24
N GLU A 134 22.51 10.58 19.94
CA GLU A 134 23.89 10.79 20.43
C GLU A 134 24.59 12.03 19.86
N ILE A 135 24.13 12.57 18.73
CA ILE A 135 24.70 13.77 18.11
C ILE A 135 24.34 15.00 18.97
N LYS A 136 25.33 15.67 19.57
CA LYS A 136 25.11 16.84 20.45
C LYS A 136 24.70 18.10 19.69
N ASP A 137 25.40 18.44 18.61
CA ASP A 137 25.08 19.58 17.75
C ASP A 137 24.36 19.13 16.48
N LYS A 138 23.03 19.00 16.56
CA LYS A 138 22.20 18.59 15.43
C LYS A 138 21.96 19.77 14.48
N SER A 139 22.20 19.56 13.20
CA SER A 139 21.66 20.42 12.14
C SER A 139 20.12 20.39 12.16
N ALA A 140 19.46 21.43 11.63
CA ALA A 140 18.00 21.47 11.49
C ALA A 140 17.44 20.24 10.74
N LEU A 141 18.16 19.76 9.71
CA LEU A 141 17.79 18.56 8.96
C LEU A 141 17.89 17.29 9.82
N GLN A 142 18.94 17.17 10.63
CA GLN A 142 19.15 16.02 11.52
C GLN A 142 18.14 16.00 12.68
N SER A 143 17.73 17.17 13.16
CA SER A 143 16.65 17.29 14.14
C SER A 143 15.31 16.82 13.56
N LEU A 144 15.01 17.17 12.31
CA LEU A 144 13.80 16.67 11.64
C LEU A 144 13.85 15.15 11.41
N GLN A 145 15.00 14.63 10.96
CA GLN A 145 15.20 13.18 10.81
C GLN A 145 15.05 12.45 12.14
N TYR A 146 15.64 12.96 13.22
CA TYR A 146 15.48 12.40 14.56
C TYR A 146 14.01 12.34 14.99
N LEU A 147 13.26 13.43 14.79
CA LEU A 147 11.82 13.47 15.10
C LEU A 147 11.03 12.46 14.26
N LEU A 148 11.34 12.36 12.96
CA LEU A 148 10.69 11.42 12.06
C LEU A 148 10.93 9.96 12.49
N PHE A 149 12.18 9.57 12.72
CA PHE A 149 12.50 8.21 13.15
C PHE A 149 11.96 7.91 14.55
N THR A 150 11.96 8.90 15.45
CA THR A 150 11.34 8.80 16.78
C THR A 150 9.83 8.61 16.69
N ALA A 151 9.15 9.27 15.75
CA ALA A 151 7.73 9.03 15.50
C ALA A 151 7.50 7.63 14.91
N LEU A 152 8.36 7.19 13.98
CA LEU A 152 8.28 5.86 13.36
C LEU A 152 8.55 4.71 14.34
N THR A 153 9.26 4.92 15.46
CA THR A 153 9.37 3.88 16.48
C THR A 153 8.04 3.62 17.21
N LEU A 154 7.05 4.52 17.11
CA LEU A 154 5.76 4.45 17.82
C LEU A 154 5.91 4.23 19.34
N GLY A 155 7.05 4.64 19.92
CA GLY A 155 7.38 4.42 21.33
C GLY A 155 7.92 3.02 21.68
N ALA A 156 8.06 2.11 20.71
CA ALA A 156 8.59 0.77 20.91
C ALA A 156 10.12 0.73 20.73
N TRP A 157 10.86 0.98 21.82
CA TRP A 157 12.33 1.05 21.82
C TRP A 157 13.03 -0.28 22.10
N ASP A 158 12.30 -1.31 22.54
CA ASP A 158 12.91 -2.58 22.92
C ASP A 158 13.35 -3.38 21.69
N VAL A 159 14.66 -3.61 21.57
CA VAL A 159 15.30 -4.40 20.51
C VAL A 159 15.92 -5.69 21.05
N SER A 160 15.44 -6.16 22.22
CA SER A 160 15.77 -7.48 22.77
C SER A 160 15.46 -8.60 21.77
N HIS A 161 16.15 -9.73 21.94
CA HIS A 161 15.95 -10.91 21.08
C HIS A 161 14.48 -11.39 21.11
N GLU A 162 13.87 -11.42 22.30
CA GLU A 162 12.47 -11.83 22.48
C GLU A 162 11.49 -10.91 21.76
N ALA A 163 11.74 -9.59 21.77
CA ALA A 163 10.91 -8.62 21.06
C ALA A 163 11.03 -8.78 19.54
N LEU A 164 12.23 -9.03 19.01
CA LEU A 164 12.43 -9.26 17.58
C LEU A 164 11.78 -10.58 17.10
N GLU A 165 11.83 -11.65 17.90
CA GLU A 165 11.10 -12.87 17.61
C GLU A 165 9.58 -12.66 17.63
N ALA A 166 9.07 -11.78 18.50
CA ALA A 166 7.67 -11.40 18.50
C ALA A 166 7.28 -10.67 17.21
N ASP A 167 8.13 -9.75 16.72
CA ASP A 167 7.92 -9.04 15.45
C ASP A 167 7.89 -10.01 14.27
N GLU A 168 8.83 -10.96 14.20
CA GLU A 168 8.85 -11.97 13.13
C GLU A 168 7.58 -12.84 13.13
N ARG A 169 7.09 -13.22 14.31
CA ARG A 169 5.82 -13.94 14.45
C ARG A 169 4.63 -13.09 14.01
N ALA A 170 4.63 -11.79 14.30
CA ALA A 170 3.60 -10.87 13.85
C ALA A 170 3.59 -10.74 12.32
N VAL A 171 4.75 -10.54 11.70
CA VAL A 171 4.93 -10.51 10.24
C VAL A 171 4.36 -11.77 9.58
N LYS A 172 4.70 -12.95 10.10
CA LYS A 172 4.17 -14.23 9.56
C LYS A 172 2.64 -14.32 9.61
N LYS A 173 2.04 -13.90 10.72
CA LYS A 173 0.57 -13.89 10.88
C LYS A 173 -0.09 -12.89 9.95
N LEU A 174 0.47 -11.68 9.83
CA LEU A 174 -0.03 -10.63 8.96
C LEU A 174 0.08 -11.02 7.49
N ALA A 175 1.23 -11.55 7.06
CA ALA A 175 1.41 -12.05 5.70
C ALA A 175 0.41 -13.19 5.38
N GLY A 176 0.23 -14.13 6.32
CA GLY A 176 -0.76 -15.20 6.18
C GLY A 176 -2.21 -14.69 6.06
N ALA A 177 -2.59 -13.71 6.88
CA ALA A 177 -3.92 -13.08 6.83
C ALA A 177 -4.10 -12.20 5.58
N GLY A 178 -3.02 -11.59 5.08
CA GLY A 178 -3.04 -10.73 3.91
C GLY A 178 -3.19 -11.48 2.60
N ILE A 179 -2.78 -12.76 2.50
CA ILE A 179 -2.94 -13.55 1.27
C ILE A 179 -4.41 -13.62 0.83
N PRO A 180 -5.38 -14.05 1.67
CA PRO A 180 -6.80 -14.02 1.31
C PRO A 180 -7.30 -12.63 0.92
N VAL A 181 -6.84 -11.58 1.61
CA VAL A 181 -7.24 -10.20 1.31
C VAL A 181 -6.69 -9.75 -0.05
N ALA A 182 -5.48 -10.16 -0.41
CA ALA A 182 -4.85 -9.88 -1.70
C ALA A 182 -5.54 -10.60 -2.88
N CYS A 183 -6.24 -11.70 -2.61
CA CYS A 183 -6.96 -12.48 -3.60
C CYS A 183 -8.39 -11.99 -3.85
N PHE A 184 -8.87 -10.99 -3.10
CA PHE A 184 -10.19 -10.38 -3.27
C PHE A 184 -10.15 -9.24 -4.28
#